data_AF-A0A6N7HIB2-F1
#
_entry.id   AF-A0A6N7HIB2-F1
#
_cell.length_a   1.000
_cell.length_b   1.000
_cell.length_c   1.000
_cell.angle_alpha   90.00
_cell.angle_beta   90.00
_cell.angle_gamma   90.00
#
_symmetry.space_group_name_H-M   'P 1'
#
loop_
_entity.id
_entity.type
_entity.pdbx_description
1 polymer ?
#
loop_
_entity_poly.entity_id
_entity_poly.type
_entity_poly.pdbx_seq_one_letter_code
_entity_poly.pdbx_strand_id
1 'polypeptide(L)' 'MFRVRAVAEMYDVSVSTIYRAIEAGHLAAFRIGAGKGAVRIPEDALAAFENSCGLPPTAAQTDTEQPGDVA' A
#
# COMPACT_ATOMS: atom_id res chain seq x y z
N MET A 1 -14.09 0.11 -1.08
CA MET A 1 -13.41 1.16 -1.92
C MET A 1 -13.61 2.56 -1.32
N PHE A 2 -12.55 3.15 -0.79
CA PHE A 2 -12.57 4.44 -0.08
C PHE A 2 -12.24 5.64 -0.97
N ARG A 3 -12.66 6.83 -0.53
CA ARG A 3 -12.21 8.11 -1.11
C ARG A 3 -10.97 8.59 -0.36
N VAL A 4 -10.13 9.36 -1.04
CA VAL A 4 -8.90 9.96 -0.47
C VAL A 4 -9.16 10.66 0.86
N ARG A 5 -10.25 11.45 0.96
CA ARG A 5 -10.60 12.14 2.21
C ARG A 5 -10.95 11.17 3.35
N ALA A 6 -11.66 10.08 3.08
CA ALA A 6 -12.01 9.13 4.14
C ALA A 6 -10.76 8.42 4.69
N VAL A 7 -9.83 8.08 3.81
CA VAL A 7 -8.55 7.49 4.19
C VAL A 7 -7.70 8.47 5.00
N ALA A 8 -7.65 9.74 4.60
CA ALA A 8 -6.95 10.78 5.32
C ALA A 8 -7.45 10.93 6.78
N GLU A 9 -8.77 10.90 6.98
CA GLU A 9 -9.39 10.99 8.31
C GLU A 9 -9.16 9.71 9.14
N MET A 10 -9.11 8.52 8.52
CA MET A 10 -8.82 7.26 9.22
C MET A 10 -7.41 7.22 9.81
N TYR A 11 -6.42 7.69 9.05
CA TYR A 11 -5.03 7.72 9.47
C TYR A 11 -4.63 9.01 10.20
N ASP A 12 -5.58 9.94 10.41
CA ASP A 12 -5.33 11.26 10.99
C ASP A 12 -4.21 12.05 10.26
N VAL A 13 -4.20 11.98 8.91
CA VAL A 13 -3.22 12.67 8.07
C VAL A 13 -3.89 13.62 7.09
N SER A 14 -3.10 14.54 6.53
CA SER A 14 -3.61 15.42 5.48
C SER A 14 -3.91 14.67 4.18
N VAL A 15 -4.91 15.14 3.42
CA VAL A 15 -5.23 14.62 2.08
C VAL A 15 -4.01 14.71 1.14
N SER A 16 -3.20 15.76 1.29
CA SER A 16 -1.95 15.93 0.54
C SER A 16 -0.95 14.82 0.83
N THR A 17 -0.86 14.35 2.08
CA THR A 17 -0.01 13.22 2.47
C THR A 17 -0.43 11.94 1.73
N ILE A 18 -1.74 11.68 1.63
CA ILE A 18 -2.25 10.53 0.89
C ILE A 18 -1.88 10.62 -0.60
N TYR A 19 -2.04 11.79 -1.23
CA TYR A 19 -1.61 11.97 -2.61
C TYR A 19 -0.11 11.75 -2.79
N ARG A 20 0.74 12.21 -1.85
CA ARG A 20 2.18 11.96 -1.89
C ARG A 20 2.50 10.46 -1.76
N ALA A 21 1.79 9.73 -0.90
CA ALA A 21 1.97 8.29 -0.77
C ALA A 21 1.58 7.53 -2.05
N ILE A 22 0.55 7.99 -2.76
CA ILE A 22 0.15 7.45 -4.05
C ILE A 22 1.20 7.74 -5.13
N GLU A 23 1.66 8.99 -5.24
CA GLU A 23 2.70 9.38 -6.22
C GLU A 23 4.05 8.68 -5.95
N ALA A 24 4.36 8.40 -4.68
CA ALA A 24 5.54 7.62 -4.29
C ALA A 24 5.38 6.11 -4.54
N GLY A 25 4.18 5.64 -4.94
CA GLY A 25 3.91 4.22 -5.19
C GLY A 25 3.70 3.38 -3.93
N HIS A 26 3.68 3.99 -2.74
CA HIS A 26 3.43 3.28 -1.49
C HIS A 26 1.96 2.90 -1.31
N LEU A 27 1.04 3.67 -1.91
CA LEU A 27 -0.40 3.44 -1.79
C LEU A 27 -1.04 3.30 -3.16
N ALA A 28 -1.58 2.12 -3.46
CA ALA A 28 -2.27 1.88 -4.71
C ALA A 28 -3.63 2.59 -4.75
N ALA A 29 -3.92 3.28 -5.86
CA ALA A 29 -5.17 3.97 -6.07
C ALA A 29 -5.62 3.87 -7.53
N PHE A 30 -6.93 3.82 -7.74
CA PHE A 30 -7.57 3.76 -9.04
C PHE A 30 -8.29 5.08 -9.33
N ARG A 31 -8.07 5.62 -10.53
CA ARG A 31 -8.82 6.78 -11.01
C ARG A 31 -10.06 6.28 -11.76
N ILE A 32 -11.24 6.63 -11.27
CA ILE A 32 -12.52 6.26 -11.88
C ILE A 32 -13.13 7.48 -12.60
N GLY A 33 -13.22 7.40 -13.93
CA GLY A 33 -13.90 8.38 -14.79
C GLY A 33 -12.98 9.07 -15.80
N ALA A 34 -13.50 9.35 -17.00
CA ALA A 34 -12.79 10.07 -18.05
C ALA A 34 -12.72 11.58 -17.72
N GLY A 35 -11.50 12.15 -17.71
CA GLY A 35 -11.27 13.56 -17.37
C GLY A 35 -10.94 13.77 -15.88
N LYS A 36 -11.84 14.41 -15.12
CA LYS A 36 -11.69 14.66 -13.66
C LYS A 36 -12.11 13.45 -12.83
N GLY A 37 -11.61 12.28 -13.18
CA GLY A 37 -11.97 11.03 -12.51
C GLY A 37 -11.69 11.08 -11.00
N ALA A 38 -12.57 10.48 -10.21
CA ALA A 38 -12.41 10.42 -8.77
C ALA A 38 -11.35 9.37 -8.41
N VAL A 39 -10.39 9.74 -7.55
CA VAL A 39 -9.41 8.79 -7.01
C VAL A 39 -10.06 7.93 -5.93
N ARG A 40 -9.94 6.61 -6.08
CA ARG A 40 -10.50 5.60 -5.19
C ARG A 40 -9.39 4.66 -4.73
N ILE A 41 -9.41 4.36 -3.45
CA ILE A 41 -8.41 3.50 -2.80
C ILE A 41 -9.12 2.19 -2.44
N PRO A 42 -8.66 1.02 -2.92
CA PRO A 42 -9.22 -0.26 -2.53
C PRO A 42 -8.85 -0.58 -1.07
N GLU A 43 -9.64 -1.43 -0.42
CA GLU A 43 -9.34 -1.90 0.94
C GLU A 43 -8.04 -2.69 1.03
N ASP A 44 -7.77 -3.53 0.03
CA ASP A 44 -6.54 -4.34 -0.05
C ASP A 44 -5.26 -3.49 -0.04
N ALA A 45 -5.29 -2.32 -0.72
CA ALA A 45 -4.15 -1.40 -0.73
C ALA A 45 -3.90 -0.76 0.65
N LEU A 46 -4.93 -0.58 1.47
CA LEU A 46 -4.76 -0.08 2.83
C LEU A 46 -4.06 -1.11 3.70
N ALA A 47 -4.49 -2.37 3.64
CA ALA A 47 -3.83 -3.46 4.37
C ALA A 47 -2.36 -3.62 3.94
N ALA A 48 -2.07 -3.54 2.63
CA ALA A 48 -0.70 -3.57 2.13
C ALA A 48 0.14 -2.36 2.61
N PHE A 49 -0.47 -1.17 2.67
CA PHE A 49 0.19 0.04 3.17
C PHE A 49 0.48 -0.04 4.68
N GLU A 50 -0.46 -0.53 5.47
CA GLU A 50 -0.27 -0.76 6.92
C GLU A 50 0.86 -1.76 7.20
N ASN A 51 0.89 -2.87 6.44
CA ASN A 51 1.98 -3.85 6.51
C ASN A 51 3.34 -3.22 6.16
N SER A 52 3.37 -2.25 5.25
CA SER A 52 4.59 -1.54 4.85
C SER A 52 5.03 -0.49 5.86
N CYS A 53 4.09 0.12 6.59
CA CYS A 53 4.38 1.10 7.65
C CYS A 53 4.82 0.45 8.97
N GLY A 54 4.44 -0.80 9.24
CA GLY A 54 4.65 -1.47 10.53
C GLY A 54 6.08 -1.97 10.79
N LEU A 55 6.91 -2.16 9.78
CA LEU A 55 8.31 -2.58 9.90
C LEU A 55 8.96 -2.43 8.53
N PRO A 56 10.27 -2.09 8.40
CA PRO A 56 10.97 -2.52 7.19
C PRO A 56 10.72 -4.03 7.03
N PRO A 57 10.64 -4.57 5.80
CA PRO A 57 10.86 -5.99 5.63
C PRO A 57 12.28 -6.23 6.16
N THR A 58 12.41 -6.59 7.43
CA THR A 58 13.67 -7.06 7.98
C THR A 58 14.06 -8.17 7.04
N ALA A 59 15.15 -7.93 6.32
CA ALA A 59 15.70 -8.86 5.37
C ALA A 59 15.88 -10.22 6.07
N ALA A 60 14.92 -11.10 5.83
CA ALA A 60 15.02 -12.54 6.02
C ALA A 60 14.38 -13.20 4.78
N GLN A 61 14.71 -12.65 3.61
CA GLN A 61 14.73 -13.40 2.35
C GLN A 61 16.20 -13.56 1.93
N THR A 62 16.97 -14.13 2.84
CA THR A 62 18.04 -15.08 2.53
C THR A 62 17.55 -16.33 3.25
N ASP A 63 17.27 -17.45 2.60
CA ASP A 63 18.27 -18.14 1.83
C ASP A 63 17.62 -19.18 0.92
N THR A 64 18.13 -19.22 -0.30
CA THR A 64 17.96 -20.35 -1.22
C THR A 64 18.98 -21.41 -0.79
N GLU A 65 18.70 -22.26 0.19
CA GLU A 65 19.44 -23.52 0.37
C GLU A 65 18.72 -24.47 1.33
N GLN A 66 18.22 -25.60 0.83
CA GLN A 66 18.80 -26.89 1.24
C GLN A 66 18.39 -28.02 0.28
N PRO A 67 19.34 -28.51 -0.54
CA PRO A 67 19.26 -29.81 -1.19
C PRO A 67 19.65 -30.94 -0.21
N GLY A 68 19.27 -32.17 -0.53
CA GLY A 68 19.70 -33.40 0.16
C GLY A 68 18.59 -34.03 0.98
N ASP A 69 17.91 -35.05 0.48
CA ASP A 69 18.33 -36.46 0.56
C ASP A 69 18.33 -36.97 2.01
N VAL A 70 17.28 -37.72 2.36
CA VAL A 70 17.30 -38.67 3.48
C VAL A 70 16.63 -39.97 3.03
N ALA A 71 17.49 -40.86 2.52
CA ALA A 71 17.52 -42.32 2.59
C ALA A 71 16.22 -43.11 2.84
#